data_AF-A0A7J2HPD5-F1
#
_entry.id   AF-A0A7J2HPD5-F1
#
_cell.length_a   1.000
_cell.length_b   1.000
_cell.length_c   1.000
_cell.angle_alpha   90.00
_cell.angle_beta   90.00
_cell.angle_gamma   90.00
#
_symmetry.space_group_name_H-M   'P 1'
#
loop_
_entity.id
_entity.type
_entity.pdbx_description
1 polymer ?
#
loop_
_entity_poly.entity_id
_entity_poly.type
_entity_poly.pdbx_seq_one_letter_code
_entity_poly.pdbx_strand_id
1 'polypeptide(L)'
;MSEVVTVKVTRHCIKRVVERALVYGFKEALKLIDEILKNGYIVRRRKNFVLVNFRNHYLLLRECRNGYLALTYLAKVEPRGFNGKVYREKFPKYRIVLSRRAKRRIKHICGEK
;
A
#
# COMPACT_ATOMS: atom_id res chain seq x y z
N MET A 1 -20.67 10.10 9.38
CA MET A 1 -19.75 10.60 8.34
C MET A 1 -18.56 9.67 8.26
N SER A 2 -18.26 9.07 7.11
CA SER A 2 -17.08 8.20 6.96
C SER A 2 -15.82 9.08 6.89
N GLU A 3 -15.01 9.07 7.94
CA GLU A 3 -13.78 9.85 8.04
C GLU A 3 -12.80 9.44 6.92
N VAL A 4 -12.31 10.42 6.15
CA VAL A 4 -11.36 10.16 5.06
C VAL A 4 -9.96 9.98 5.64
N VAL A 5 -9.43 8.77 5.55
CA VAL A 5 -8.10 8.46 6.09
C VAL A 5 -6.99 8.84 5.11
N THR A 6 -5.83 9.25 5.64
CA THR A 6 -4.67 9.57 4.81
C THR A 6 -3.77 8.34 4.67
N VAL A 7 -3.50 7.88 3.44
CA VAL A 7 -2.54 6.81 3.16
C VAL A 7 -1.24 7.40 2.63
N LYS A 8 -0.23 7.44 3.50
CA LYS A 8 1.12 7.90 3.13
C LYS A 8 1.90 6.76 2.49
N VAL A 9 2.33 6.93 1.24
CA VAL A 9 3.09 5.91 0.52
C VAL A 9 4.60 6.14 0.67
N THR A 10 5.29 5.11 1.15
CA THR A 10 6.75 5.17 1.33
C THR A 10 7.49 4.94 0.01
N ARG A 11 8.72 5.44 -0.03
CA ARG A 11 9.68 5.16 -1.12
C ARG A 11 9.84 3.65 -1.37
N HIS A 12 9.98 2.90 -0.28
CA HIS A 12 10.20 1.46 -0.34
C HIS A 12 9.01 0.74 -0.96
N CYS A 13 7.79 1.12 -0.58
CA CYS A 13 6.58 0.56 -1.17
C CYS A 13 6.52 0.77 -2.69
N ILE A 14 6.75 2.00 -3.19
CA ILE A 14 6.78 2.26 -4.64
C ILE A 14 7.83 1.41 -5.34
N LYS A 15 9.06 1.37 -4.82
CA LYS A 15 10.13 0.55 -5.39
C LYS A 15 9.71 -0.91 -5.50
N ARG A 16 9.09 -1.48 -4.45
CA ARG A 16 8.60 -2.86 -4.46
C ARG A 16 7.47 -3.10 -5.46
N VAL A 17 6.58 -2.12 -5.66
CA VAL A 17 5.53 -2.23 -6.67
C VAL A 17 6.16 -2.31 -8.07
N VAL A 18 7.07 -1.40 -8.41
CA VAL A 18 7.78 -1.41 -9.70
C VAL A 18 8.51 -2.74 -9.91
N GLU A 19 9.30 -3.19 -8.93
CA GLU A 19 10.10 -4.42 -9.02
C GLU A 19 9.25 -5.70 -9.13
N ARG A 20 8.12 -5.78 -8.42
CA ARG A 20 7.38 -7.04 -8.23
C ARG A 20 6.10 -7.14 -9.03
N ALA A 21 5.49 -6.01 -9.38
CA ALA A 21 4.30 -5.96 -10.23
C ALA A 21 4.65 -5.82 -11.72
N LEU A 22 5.93 -5.64 -12.06
CA LEU A 22 6.42 -5.39 -13.43
C LEU A 22 5.71 -4.20 -14.10
N VAL A 23 5.40 -3.16 -13.32
CA VAL A 23 4.80 -1.92 -13.82
C VAL A 23 5.89 -0.91 -14.17
N TYR A 24 5.69 -0.14 -15.24
CA TYR A 24 6.65 0.83 -15.74
C TYR A 24 6.33 2.21 -15.21
N GLY A 25 7.17 2.66 -14.29
CA GLY A 25 7.19 4.04 -13.85
C GLY A 25 6.25 4.35 -12.69
N PHE A 26 6.30 5.62 -12.28
CA PHE A 26 5.73 6.03 -10.99
C PHE A 26 4.20 6.04 -11.01
N LYS A 27 3.62 6.54 -12.10
CA LYS A 27 2.16 6.71 -12.23
C LYS A 27 1.44 5.37 -12.17
N GLU A 28 1.99 4.35 -12.83
CA GLU A 28 1.42 3.00 -12.82
C GLU A 28 1.52 2.37 -11.43
N ALA A 29 2.64 2.54 -10.74
CA ALA A 29 2.78 2.08 -9.36
C ALA A 29 1.75 2.71 -8.42
N LEU A 30 1.46 4.01 -8.57
CA LEU A 30 0.38 4.65 -7.81
C LEU A 30 -1.01 4.16 -8.19
N LYS A 31 -1.29 3.98 -9.49
CA LYS A 31 -2.57 3.43 -9.97
C LYS A 31 -2.84 2.06 -9.37
N LEU A 32 -1.82 1.20 -9.32
CA LEU A 32 -1.97 -0.13 -8.72
C LEU A 32 -2.21 -0.05 -7.21
N ILE A 33 -1.51 0.83 -6.48
CA ILE A 33 -1.79 1.05 -5.06
C ILE A 33 -3.23 1.55 -4.85
N ASP A 34 -3.69 2.50 -5.68
CA ASP A 34 -5.05 3.01 -5.63
C ASP A 34 -6.07 1.90 -5.90
N GLU A 35 -5.84 1.06 -6.92
CA GLU A 35 -6.70 -0.07 -7.24
C GLU A 35 -6.80 -1.08 -6.08
N ILE A 36 -5.67 -1.39 -5.43
CA ILE A 36 -5.64 -2.29 -4.26
C ILE A 36 -6.45 -1.70 -3.10
N LEU A 37 -6.33 -0.40 -2.83
CA LEU A 37 -7.07 0.24 -1.73
C LEU A 37 -8.55 0.41 -2.06
N LYS A 38 -8.89 0.74 -3.31
CA LYS A 38 -10.27 0.91 -3.79
C LYS A 38 -11.04 -0.40 -3.80
N ASN A 39 -10.42 -1.46 -4.33
CA ASN A 39 -11.10 -2.73 -4.58
C ASN A 39 -10.80 -3.79 -3.53
N GLY A 40 -9.69 -3.67 -2.81
CA GLY A 40 -9.27 -4.64 -1.82
C GLY A 40 -10.04 -4.61 -0.50
N TYR A 41 -9.67 -5.57 0.34
CA TYR A 41 -10.20 -5.76 1.69
C TYR A 41 -9.04 -5.86 2.67
N ILE A 42 -9.25 -5.37 3.88
CA ILE A 42 -8.40 -5.68 5.02
C ILE A 42 -8.60 -7.16 5.34
N VAL A 43 -7.57 -7.95 5.07
CA VAL A 43 -7.59 -9.40 5.30
C VAL A 43 -6.99 -9.80 6.65
N ARG A 44 -6.09 -8.97 7.19
CA ARG A 44 -5.42 -9.23 8.47
C ARG A 44 -5.15 -7.93 9.22
N ARG A 45 -5.19 -8.00 10.55
CA ARG A 45 -4.73 -6.95 11.47
C ARG A 45 -3.76 -7.59 12.48
N ARG A 46 -2.66 -6.91 12.79
CA ARG A 46 -1.70 -7.33 13.82
C ARG A 46 -1.07 -6.11 14.47
N LYS A 47 -1.33 -5.90 15.77
CA LYS A 47 -0.91 -4.68 16.49
C LYS A 47 -1.40 -3.45 15.71
N ASN A 48 -0.48 -2.58 15.29
CA ASN A 48 -0.75 -1.41 14.45
C ASN A 48 -0.45 -1.67 12.96
N PHE A 49 -0.49 -2.91 12.49
CA PHE A 49 -0.30 -3.24 11.09
C PHE A 49 -1.57 -3.84 10.50
N VAL A 50 -1.82 -3.49 9.25
CA VAL A 50 -2.97 -3.93 8.47
C VAL A 50 -2.49 -4.47 7.14
N LEU A 51 -3.00 -5.63 6.76
CA LEU A 51 -2.74 -6.22 5.47
C LEU A 51 -3.99 -6.06 4.60
N VAL A 52 -3.85 -5.32 3.51
CA VAL A 52 -4.89 -5.18 2.48
C VAL A 52 -4.56 -6.13 1.35
N ASN A 53 -5.55 -6.91 0.91
CA ASN A 53 -5.42 -7.78 -0.25
C ASN A 53 -6.44 -7.40 -1.33
N PHE A 54 -5.97 -7.44 -2.57
CA PHE A 54 -6.80 -7.43 -3.76
C PHE A 54 -6.22 -8.40 -4.78
N ARG A 55 -6.94 -9.49 -5.11
CA ARG A 55 -6.45 -10.57 -5.98
C ARG A 55 -5.09 -11.08 -5.48
N ASN A 56 -4.06 -10.98 -6.32
CA ASN A 56 -2.70 -11.42 -6.03
C ASN A 56 -1.81 -10.30 -5.47
N HIS A 57 -2.39 -9.22 -4.98
CA HIS A 57 -1.65 -8.06 -4.50
C HIS A 57 -1.90 -7.83 -3.01
N TYR A 58 -0.81 -7.69 -2.26
CA TYR A 58 -0.84 -7.41 -0.84
C TYR A 58 -0.13 -6.09 -0.55
N LEU A 59 -0.81 -5.24 0.21
CA LEU A 59 -0.28 -3.98 0.68
C LEU A 59 -0.20 -4.01 2.20
N LEU A 60 1.01 -3.90 2.72
CA LEU A 60 1.24 -3.82 4.17
C LEU A 60 1.22 -2.37 4.61
N LEU A 61 0.25 -2.05 5.45
CA LEU A 61 0.04 -0.73 6.03
C LEU A 61 0.38 -0.76 7.52
N ARG A 62 0.90 0.36 8.03
CA ARG A 62 0.97 0.63 9.46
C ARG A 62 -0.04 1.72 9.83
N GLU A 63 -0.89 1.45 10.79
CA GLU A 63 -1.78 2.42 11.42
C GLU A 63 -0.99 3.48 12.19
N CYS A 64 -1.40 4.72 11.98
CA CYS A 64 -0.92 5.91 12.66
C CYS A 64 -2.13 6.72 13.15
N ARG A 65 -1.91 7.67 14.07
CA ARG A 65 -2.98 8.52 14.64
C ARG A 65 -3.99 9.07 13.61
N ASN A 66 -3.54 9.48 12.42
CA ASN A 66 -4.37 10.14 11.40
C ASN A 66 -4.37 9.39 10.05
N GLY A 67 -4.30 8.05 10.06
CA GLY A 67 -4.39 7.22 8.86
C GLY A 67 -3.35 6.12 8.79
N TYR A 68 -2.80 5.86 7.61
CA TYR A 68 -1.96 4.70 7.33
C TYR A 68 -0.65 5.09 6.64
N LEU A 69 0.39 4.29 6.88
CA LEU A 69 1.66 4.34 6.16
C LEU A 69 1.84 3.05 5.35
N ALA A 70 1.84 3.15 4.02
CA ALA A 70 2.11 2.02 3.15
C ALA A 70 3.61 1.70 3.14
N LEU A 71 3.97 0.63 3.82
CA LEU A 71 5.35 0.24 4.09
C LEU A 71 5.94 -0.57 2.94
N THR A 72 5.22 -1.58 2.48
CA THR A 72 5.71 -2.49 1.45
C THR A 72 4.57 -3.12 0.65
N TYR A 73 4.96 -3.69 -0.48
CA TYR A 73 4.11 -4.39 -1.41
C TYR A 73 4.64 -5.82 -1.63
N LEU A 74 3.71 -6.77 -1.68
CA LEU A 74 3.99 -8.15 -2.05
C LEU A 74 3.04 -8.59 -3.16
N ALA A 75 3.57 -9.35 -4.11
CA ALA A 75 2.80 -10.00 -5.15
C ALA A 75 2.72 -11.51 -4.85
N LYS A 76 1.54 -12.11 -5.03
CA LYS A 76 1.23 -13.55 -4.95
C LYS A 76 1.50 -14.25 -3.60
N VAL A 77 2.21 -13.60 -2.69
CA VAL A 77 2.66 -14.20 -1.42
C VAL A 77 2.13 -13.38 -0.25
N GLU A 78 1.34 -14.03 0.62
CA GLU A 78 0.96 -13.45 1.91
C GLU A 78 2.22 -13.32 2.79
N PRO A 79 2.48 -12.15 3.39
CA PRO A 79 3.63 -11.96 4.25
C PRO A 79 3.56 -12.87 5.49
N ARG A 80 4.65 -13.62 5.74
CA ARG A 80 4.80 -14.48 6.92
C ARG A 80 4.59 -13.68 8.21
N GLY A 81 3.94 -14.30 9.19
CA GLY A 81 3.68 -13.68 10.50
C GLY A 81 2.39 -12.86 10.58
N PHE A 82 1.53 -12.93 9.56
CA PHE A 82 0.13 -12.51 9.62
C PHE A 82 -0.82 -13.71 9.84
N ASN A 83 -0.35 -14.71 10.56
CA ASN A 83 -1.15 -15.87 10.96
C ASN A 83 -2.16 -15.41 12.02
N GLY A 84 -3.46 -15.54 11.75
CA GLY A 84 -4.49 -15.07 12.68
C GLY A 84 -5.90 -15.06 12.09
N LYS A 85 -6.79 -14.28 12.73
CA LYS A 85 -8.18 -14.11 12.29
C LYS A 85 -8.22 -13.47 10.89
N VAL A 86 -9.05 -14.01 10.00
CA VAL A 86 -9.30 -13.42 8.68
C VAL A 86 -10.31 -12.30 8.87
N TYR A 87 -9.98 -11.12 8.37
CA TYR A 87 -10.92 -10.02 8.25
C TYR A 87 -11.39 -9.94 6.79
N ARG A 88 -12.60 -9.42 6.57
CA ARG A 88 -13.09 -9.05 5.23
C ARG A 88 -13.77 -7.70 5.31
N GLU A 89 -13.05 -6.74 5.87
CA GLU A 89 -13.50 -5.37 6.02
C GLU A 89 -13.07 -4.57 4.78
N LYS A 90 -13.98 -3.80 4.20
CA LYS A 90 -13.64 -2.92 3.09
C LYS A 90 -12.68 -1.83 3.58
N PHE A 91 -11.65 -1.50 2.79
CA PHE A 91 -10.75 -0.41 3.17
C PHE A 91 -11.54 0.92 3.22
N PRO A 92 -11.35 1.76 4.26
CA PRO A 92 -12.10 3.00 4.43
C PRO A 92 -11.82 4.01 3.31
N LYS A 93 -12.71 5.00 3.13
CA LYS A 93 -12.48 6.12 2.20
C LYS A 93 -11.15 6.79 2.50
N TYR A 94 -10.36 7.05 1.45
CA TYR A 94 -8.96 7.45 1.61
C TYR A 94 -8.51 8.54 0.66
N ARG A 95 -7.37 9.17 0.99
CA ARG A 95 -6.55 9.95 0.05
C ARG A 95 -5.11 9.45 0.09
N ILE A 96 -4.49 9.33 -1.08
CA ILE A 96 -3.08 8.92 -1.20
C ILE A 96 -2.18 10.15 -1.16
N VAL A 97 -1.12 10.08 -0.36
CA VAL A 97 -0.06 11.10 -0.34
C VAL A 97 1.29 10.44 -0.32
N LEU A 98 2.25 11.02 -1.02
CA LEU A 98 3.62 10.55 -0.94
C LEU A 98 4.30 11.02 0.34
N SER A 99 5.05 10.12 0.97
CA SER A 99 6.02 10.49 2.00
C SER A 99 7.03 11.51 1.46
N ARG A 100 7.54 12.41 2.32
CA ARG A 100 8.54 13.43 1.92
C ARG A 100 9.76 12.80 1.22
N ARG A 101 10.23 11.65 1.72
CA ARG A 101 11.34 10.89 1.11
C ARG A 101 11.00 10.31 -0.26
N ALA A 102 9.76 9.85 -0.46
CA ALA A 102 9.31 9.38 -1.77
C ALA A 102 9.28 10.54 -2.77
N LYS A 103 8.69 11.68 -2.41
CA LYS A 103 8.61 12.88 -3.26
C LYS A 103 9.97 13.31 -3.83
N ARG A 104 11.01 13.35 -2.98
CA ARG A 104 12.36 13.82 -3.37
C ARG A 104 13.11 12.89 -4.34
N ARG A 105 12.77 11.59 -4.40
CA ARG A 105 13.57 10.58 -5.11
C ARG A 105 12.79 9.78 -6.14
N ILE A 106 11.58 10.24 -6.48
CA ILE A 106 10.65 9.42 -7.26
C ILE A 106 11.11 9.20 -8.70
N LYS A 107 11.66 10.24 -9.32
CA LYS A 107 12.29 10.20 -10.65
C LYS A 107 13.37 9.12 -10.74
N HIS A 108 14.29 9.10 -9.77
CA HIS A 108 15.36 8.10 -9.67
C HIS A 108 14.89 6.65 -9.43
N ILE A 109 13.73 6.45 -8.81
CA ILE A 109 13.21 5.10 -8.51
C ILE A 109 12.55 4.49 -9.74
N CYS A 110 11.97 5.35 -10.57
CA CYS A 110 11.15 4.94 -11.70
C CYS A 110 11.92 5.00 -13.03
N GLY A 111 13.21 5.33 -13.00
CA GLY A 111 14.04 5.47 -14.20
C GLY A 111 13.63 6.65 -15.09
N GLU A 112 12.78 7.55 -14.60
CA GLU A 112 12.34 8.74 -15.33
C GLU A 112 13.47 9.78 -15.23
N LYS A 113 14.18 10.01 -16.36
CA LYS A 113 15.11 11.13 -16.53
C LYS A 113 14.36 12.45 -16.64
#